data_AF-X1H1F9-F1
#
_entry.id   AF-X1H1F9-F1
#
_cell.length_a   1.000
_cell.length_b   1.000
_cell.length_c   1.000
_cell.angle_alpha   90.00
_cell.angle_beta   90.00
_cell.angle_gamma   90.00
#
_symmetry.space_group_name_H-M   'P 1'
#
loop_
_entity.id
_entity.type
_entity.pdbx_description
1 polymer ?
#
loop_
_entity_poly.entity_id
_entity_poly.type
_entity_poly.pdbx_seq_one_letter_code
_entity_poly.pdbx_strand_id
1 'polypeptide(L)' 'PENKKVFWHFDYLLINKKCVITRIYLIPSLNRLECIIAKEVSEISDNFIKDFGSTDCKCPSHLYYFQKFRGLTNVGEPA' A
#
# COMPACT_ATOMS: atom_id res chain seq x y z
N PRO A 1 -8.23 14.38 -15.55
CA PRO A 1 -7.38 14.26 -14.34
C PRO A 1 -7.20 15.58 -13.57
N GLU A 2 -7.52 16.75 -14.15
CA GLU A 2 -7.18 18.07 -13.60
C GLU A 2 -7.98 18.51 -12.37
N ASN A 3 -8.94 17.71 -11.86
CA ASN A 3 -9.81 18.09 -10.73
C ASN A 3 -10.09 16.96 -9.73
N LYS A 4 -9.27 15.90 -9.67
CA LYS A 4 -9.48 14.87 -8.62
C LYS A 4 -9.09 15.47 -7.27
N LYS A 5 -10.09 15.74 -6.43
CA LYS A 5 -9.87 16.18 -5.05
C LYS A 5 -9.13 15.06 -4.32
N VAL A 6 -7.94 15.35 -3.83
CA VAL A 6 -7.13 14.41 -3.05
C VAL A 6 -7.81 14.25 -1.70
N PHE A 7 -8.43 13.09 -1.47
CA PHE A 7 -9.12 12.80 -0.23
C PHE A 7 -8.50 11.61 0.49
N TRP A 8 -8.11 10.59 -0.27
CA TRP A 8 -7.44 9.41 0.26
C TRP A 8 -5.93 9.49 0.05
N HIS A 9 -5.16 8.85 0.94
CA HIS A 9 -3.70 8.78 0.80
C HIS A 9 -3.27 8.22 -0.58
N PHE A 10 -3.95 7.21 -1.12
CA PHE A 10 -3.59 6.66 -2.43
C PHE A 10 -3.95 7.58 -3.61
N ASP A 11 -4.81 8.60 -3.44
CA ASP A 11 -5.12 9.56 -4.52
C ASP A 11 -3.87 10.31 -4.97
N TYR A 12 -2.92 10.58 -4.05
CA TYR A 12 -1.62 11.18 -4.36
C TYR A 12 -0.84 10.38 -5.42
N LEU A 13 -0.99 9.06 -5.45
CA LEU A 13 -0.35 8.19 -6.43
C LEU A 13 -1.09 8.22 -7.78
N LEU A 14 -2.42 8.21 -7.74
CA LEU A 14 -3.28 8.16 -8.93
C LEU A 14 -3.33 9.46 -9.74
N ILE A 15 -2.83 10.58 -9.20
CA ILE A 15 -2.64 11.81 -9.98
C ILE A 15 -1.68 11.54 -11.15
N ASN A 16 -0.69 10.67 -10.96
CA ASN A 16 0.22 10.28 -12.02
C ASN A 16 -0.44 9.22 -12.91
N LYS A 17 -0.66 9.56 -14.19
CA LYS A 17 -1.25 8.65 -15.20
C LYS A 17 -0.47 7.35 -15.42
N LYS A 18 0.80 7.29 -14.99
CA LYS A 18 1.63 6.07 -15.05
C LYS A 18 1.37 5.11 -13.88
N CYS A 19 0.64 5.55 -12.85
CA CYS A 19 0.25 4.70 -11.74
C CYS A 19 -0.93 3.82 -12.17
N VAL A 20 -0.78 2.51 -12.03
CA VAL A 20 -1.83 1.53 -12.31
C VAL A 20 -2.02 0.68 -11.06
N ILE A 21 -3.28 0.53 -10.65
CA ILE A 21 -3.63 -0.39 -9.55
C ILE A 21 -3.54 -1.81 -10.07
N THR A 22 -2.67 -2.63 -9.48
CA THR A 22 -2.52 -4.03 -9.86
C THR A 22 -3.44 -4.94 -9.07
N ARG A 23 -3.63 -4.68 -7.76
CA ARG A 23 -4.48 -5.47 -6.86
C ARG A 23 -5.07 -4.62 -5.74
N ILE A 24 -6.23 -5.03 -5.25
CA ILE A 24 -6.90 -4.48 -4.07
C ILE A 24 -7.29 -5.64 -3.17
N TYR A 25 -6.97 -5.56 -1.89
CA TYR A 25 -7.34 -6.55 -0.88
C TYR A 25 -8.40 -5.95 0.04
N LEU A 26 -9.60 -6.54 0.06
CA LEU A 26 -10.64 -6.22 1.03
C LEU A 26 -10.57 -7.25 2.15
N ILE A 27 -10.30 -6.81 3.38
CA ILE A 27 -10.12 -7.69 4.53
C ILE A 27 -11.14 -7.31 5.61
N PRO A 28 -12.35 -7.90 5.60
CA PRO A 28 -13.33 -7.69 6.66
C PRO A 28 -12.79 -8.25 7.97
N SER A 29 -12.72 -7.40 9.00
CA SER A 29 -12.19 -7.77 10.30
C SER A 29 -12.83 -6.93 11.39
N LEU A 30 -13.00 -7.52 12.58
CA LEU A 30 -13.37 -6.80 13.79
C LEU A 30 -12.17 -6.10 14.44
N ASN A 31 -10.96 -6.45 14.02
CA ASN A 31 -9.71 -5.92 14.55
C ASN A 31 -9.13 -4.87 13.59
N ARG A 32 -8.46 -3.85 14.13
CA ARG A 32 -7.73 -2.87 13.31
C ARG A 32 -6.43 -3.49 12.78
N LEU A 33 -6.49 -4.03 11.57
CA LEU A 33 -5.36 -4.75 10.95
C LEU A 33 -4.35 -3.85 10.24
N GLU A 34 -4.69 -2.59 9.97
CA GLU A 34 -3.87 -1.65 9.19
C GLU A 34 -2.41 -1.58 9.66
N CYS A 35 -2.17 -1.27 10.94
CA CYS A 35 -0.82 -1.15 11.48
C CYS A 35 -0.07 -2.48 11.54
N ILE A 36 -0.80 -3.59 11.74
CA ILE A 36 -0.21 -4.94 11.73
C ILE A 36 0.30 -5.24 10.32
N ILE A 37 -0.55 -5.05 9.30
CA ILE A 37 -0.17 -5.26 7.91
C ILE A 37 0.97 -4.33 7.51
N ALA A 38 0.92 -3.05 7.89
CA ALA A 38 1.99 -2.10 7.61
C ALA A 38 3.34 -2.57 8.19
N LYS A 39 3.35 -3.04 9.44
CA LYS A 39 4.55 -3.62 10.07
C LYS A 39 5.08 -4.82 9.29
N GLU A 40 4.24 -5.80 8.99
CA GLU A 40 4.68 -7.01 8.27
C GLU A 40 5.17 -6.68 6.84
N VAL A 41 4.51 -5.75 6.14
CA VAL A 41 4.96 -5.28 4.82
C VAL A 41 6.30 -4.55 4.91
N SER A 42 6.52 -3.79 5.99
CA SER A 42 7.79 -3.06 6.18
C SER A 42 8.99 -3.99 6.24
N GLU A 43 8.83 -5.18 6.83
CA GLU A 43 9.89 -6.18 7.01
C GLU A 43 10.37 -6.80 5.69
N ILE A 44 9.51 -6.81 4.67
CA ILE A 44 9.83 -7.37 3.35
C ILE A 44 10.11 -6.30 2.29
N SER A 45 9.75 -5.04 2.56
CA SER A 45 9.93 -3.90 1.65
C SER A 45 11.38 -3.46 1.53
N ASP A 46 11.74 -2.82 0.40
CA ASP A 46 13.09 -2.27 0.25
C ASP A 46 13.21 -0.92 0.96
N ASN A 47 12.14 -0.12 1.01
CA ASN A 47 12.06 1.16 1.75
C ASN A 47 10.61 1.69 1.80
N PHE A 48 10.40 2.88 2.36
CA PHE A 48 9.10 3.52 2.56
C PHE A 48 9.12 5.04 2.33
N ILE A 49 7.93 5.64 2.22
CA ILE A 49 7.76 7.10 2.22
C ILE A 49 7.36 7.56 3.61
N LYS A 50 8.27 8.24 4.32
CA LYS A 50 8.07 8.65 5.71
C LYS A 50 6.75 9.43 5.91
N ASP A 51 6.06 9.13 7.01
CA ASP A 51 4.84 9.81 7.49
C ASP A 51 3.63 9.72 6.52
N PHE A 52 3.72 8.89 5.48
CA PHE A 52 2.65 8.73 4.51
C PHE A 52 1.53 7.85 5.08
N GLY A 53 0.33 8.40 5.22
CA GLY A 53 -0.86 7.64 5.65
C GLY A 53 -0.83 7.14 7.09
N SER A 54 0.13 7.59 7.91
CA SER A 54 0.33 7.13 9.29
C SER A 54 0.10 8.22 10.34
N THR A 55 -0.59 9.32 10.00
CA THR A 55 -0.78 10.49 10.88
C THR A 55 -1.50 10.17 12.20
N ASP A 56 -2.35 9.16 12.22
CA ASP A 56 -3.15 8.75 13.40
C ASP A 56 -2.55 7.54 14.15
N CYS A 57 -1.32 7.13 13.82
CA CYS A 57 -0.63 6.02 14.46
C CYS A 57 0.87 6.28 14.60
N LYS A 58 1.62 5.30 15.12
CA LYS A 58 3.09 5.38 15.32
C LYS A 58 3.88 4.71 14.19
N CYS A 59 3.21 4.27 13.12
CA CYS A 59 3.90 3.64 12.00
C CYS A 59 4.80 4.66 11.29
N PRO A 60 6.02 4.27 10.86
CA PRO A 60 6.90 5.16 10.11
C PRO A 60 6.31 5.54 8.74
N SER A 61 5.42 4.70 8.20
CA SER A 61 4.70 4.90 6.94
C SER A 61 3.60 3.85 6.78
N HIS A 62 2.61 4.09 5.91
CA HIS A 62 1.70 3.10 5.33
C HIS A 62 1.90 2.96 3.80
N LEU A 63 2.99 3.52 3.24
CA LEU A 63 3.38 3.36 1.84
C LEU A 63 4.83 2.86 1.73
N TYR A 64 4.95 1.64 1.20
CA TYR A 64 6.20 0.93 1.02
C TYR A 64 6.47 0.69 -0.46
N TYR A 65 7.75 0.59 -0.83
CA TYR A 65 8.14 0.31 -2.20
C TYR A 65 9.25 -0.74 -2.29
N PHE A 66 9.32 -1.33 -3.47
CA PHE A 66 10.27 -2.37 -3.83
C PHE A 66 10.99 -1.89 -5.09
N GLN A 67 12.32 -1.93 -5.09
CA GLN A 67 13.15 -1.53 -6.23
C GLN A 67 12.97 -2.47 -7.42
N LYS A 68 12.63 -3.72 -7.14
CA LYS A 68 12.33 -4.73 -8.15
C LYS A 68 10.96 -5.30 -7.88
N PHE A 69 10.15 -5.38 -8.93
CA PHE A 69 8.94 -6.19 -8.90
C PHE A 69 9.39 -7.65 -8.78
N ARG A 70 9.26 -8.23 -7.58
CA ARG A 70 9.69 -9.62 -7.31
C ARG A 70 8.73 -10.67 -7.87
N GLY A 71 7.71 -10.24 -8.62
CA GLY A 71 6.64 -11.10 -9.09
C GLY A 71 5.71 -11.49 -7.94
N LEU A 72 4.42 -11.53 -8.21
CA LEU A 72 3.52 -12.39 -7.45
C LEU A 72 3.60 -13.76 -8.12
N THR A 73 4.61 -14.55 -7.78
CA THR A 73 4.65 -15.93 -8.27
C THR A 73 3.41 -16.65 -7.74
N ASN A 74 2.44 -16.87 -8.63
CA ASN A 74 1.28 -17.76 -8.54
C ASN A 74 0.67 -17.91 -7.13
N VAL A 75 -0.06 -16.89 -6.68
CA VAL A 75 -1.14 -17.13 -5.71
C VAL A 75 -2.37 -17.53 -6.52
N GLY A 76 -2.47 -18.80 -6.95
CA GLY A 76 -3.66 -19.26 -7.67
C GLY A 76 -3.62 -20.51 -8.55
N GLU A 77 -2.55 -21.32 -8.58
CA GLU A 77 -2.66 -22.69 -9.14
C GLU A 77 -2.78 -23.69 -7.98
N PRO A 78 -3.92 -24.40 -7.84
CA PRO A 78 -3.99 -25.54 -6.94
C PRO A 78 -3.16 -26.68 -7.53
N ALA A 79 -2.47 -27.41 -6.65
CA ALA A 79 -2.05 -28.79 -6.93
C ALA A 79 -3.26 -29.71 -7.05
#